data_AF-A0A7S1UW49-F1
#
_entry.id   AF-A0A7S1UW49-F1
#
_cell.length_a   1.000
_cell.length_b   1.000
_cell.length_c   1.000
_cell.angle_alpha   90.00
_cell.angle_beta   90.00
_cell.angle_gamma   90.00
#
_symmetry.space_group_name_H-M   'P 1'
#
loop_
_entity.id
_entity.type
_entity.pdbx_description
1 polymer ?
#
loop_
_entity_poly.entity_id
_entity_poly.type
_entity_poly.pdbx_seq_one_letter_code
_entity_poly.pdbx_strand_id
1 'polypeptide(L)'
;FGPSPHETLRIFKALKANHDEVNVDRAVEVGRSESMDEFVKETSSSTQGASGQQEEEEEEEEEEVINEAARDMLLRLPGVNATIARRIMNEVESLAELAQLPRERLRQIAGPAAGQRLFTFFRQKMGSI
;
A
#
# COMPACT_ATOMS: atom_id res chain seq x y z
N PHE A 1 -28.29 7.76 -15.29
CA PHE A 1 -27.80 8.10 -16.63
C PHE A 1 -28.08 9.56 -16.87
N GLY A 2 -27.05 10.41 -16.93
CA GLY A 2 -27.23 11.84 -17.18
C GLY A 2 -27.84 12.07 -18.56
N PRO A 3 -28.47 13.23 -18.79
CA PRO A 3 -28.88 13.62 -20.12
C PRO A 3 -27.65 13.71 -21.05
N SER A 4 -27.91 13.85 -22.36
CA SER A 4 -26.90 13.76 -23.44
C SER A 4 -25.54 14.38 -23.08
N PRO A 5 -24.41 13.89 -23.64
CA PRO A 5 -23.08 14.40 -23.31
C PRO A 5 -22.96 15.94 -23.36
N HIS A 6 -23.69 16.60 -24.27
CA HIS A 6 -23.76 18.06 -24.37
C HIS A 6 -24.48 18.73 -23.20
N GLU A 7 -25.51 18.11 -22.66
CA GLU A 7 -26.26 18.62 -21.50
C GLU A 7 -25.46 18.46 -20.21
N THR A 8 -24.80 17.32 -20.04
CA THR A 8 -23.86 17.09 -18.94
C THR A 8 -22.73 18.14 -18.94
N LEU A 9 -22.19 18.52 -20.11
CA LEU A 9 -21.20 19.60 -20.21
C LEU A 9 -21.76 20.98 -19.80
N ARG A 10 -23.02 21.28 -20.11
CA ARG A 10 -23.66 22.53 -19.68
C ARG A 10 -23.79 22.56 -18.16
N ILE A 11 -24.19 21.45 -17.54
CA ILE A 11 -24.32 21.32 -16.09
C ILE A 11 -22.95 21.51 -15.42
N PHE A 12 -21.90 20.82 -15.88
CA PHE A 12 -20.56 20.96 -15.28
C PHE A 12 -19.98 22.36 -15.44
N LYS A 13 -20.19 23.03 -16.59
CA LYS A 13 -19.76 24.42 -16.78
C LYS A 13 -20.50 25.38 -15.86
N ALA A 14 -21.82 25.20 -15.69
CA ALA A 14 -22.61 26.01 -14.77
C ALA A 14 -22.18 25.79 -13.31
N LEU A 15 -21.83 24.55 -12.94
CA LEU A 15 -21.34 24.21 -11.60
C LEU A 15 -19.94 24.78 -11.34
N LYS A 16 -19.03 24.72 -12.31
CA LYS A 16 -17.65 25.25 -12.18
C LYS A 16 -17.61 26.79 -12.01
N ALA A 17 -18.66 27.51 -12.37
CA ALA A 17 -18.66 28.99 -12.32
C ALA A 17 -18.53 29.58 -10.90
N ASN A 18 -18.91 28.84 -9.86
CA ASN A 18 -18.88 29.28 -8.46
C ASN A 18 -17.87 28.51 -7.59
N HIS A 19 -17.05 27.65 -8.18
CA HIS A 19 -16.09 26.81 -7.48
C HIS A 19 -14.68 27.09 -7.97
N ASP A 20 -13.74 27.16 -7.01
CA ASP A 20 -12.32 27.34 -7.30
C ASP A 20 -11.75 26.19 -8.13
N GLU A 21 -10.62 26.45 -8.80
CA GLU A 21 -9.94 25.42 -9.57
C GLU A 21 -9.45 24.28 -8.67
N VAL A 22 -9.53 23.06 -9.20
CA VAL A 22 -9.09 21.87 -8.47
C VAL A 22 -7.58 21.96 -8.26
N ASN A 23 -7.16 21.88 -7.00
CA ASN A 23 -5.75 21.75 -6.66
C ASN A 23 -5.29 20.32 -6.99
N VAL A 24 -4.50 20.19 -8.07
CA VAL A 24 -4.03 18.91 -8.60
C VAL A 24 -3.08 18.23 -7.61
N ASP A 25 -2.19 18.99 -6.99
CA ASP A 25 -1.18 18.45 -6.08
C ASP A 25 -1.84 17.84 -4.84
N ARG A 26 -2.82 18.56 -4.25
CA ARG A 26 -3.59 18.06 -3.11
C ARG A 26 -4.47 16.84 -3.47
N ALA A 27 -5.02 16.83 -4.68
CA ALA A 27 -5.81 15.69 -5.15
C ALA A 27 -4.96 14.41 -5.30
N VAL A 28 -3.70 14.56 -5.73
CA VAL A 28 -2.73 13.46 -5.83
C VAL A 28 -2.32 12.95 -4.46
N GLU A 29 -2.09 13.84 -3.50
CA GLU A 29 -1.74 13.51 -2.12
C GLU A 29 -2.86 12.71 -1.43
N VAL A 30 -4.10 13.21 -1.49
CA VAL A 30 -5.28 12.54 -0.90
C VAL A 30 -5.55 11.17 -1.54
N GLY A 31 -5.22 11.00 -2.82
CA GLY A 31 -5.40 9.71 -3.52
C GLY A 31 -4.33 8.66 -3.20
N ARG A 32 -3.23 9.05 -2.54
CA ARG A 32 -2.08 8.16 -2.25
C ARG A 32 -2.11 7.57 -0.85
N SER A 33 -2.75 8.22 0.12
CA SER A 33 -2.92 7.64 1.44
C SER A 33 -3.98 6.53 1.40
N GLU A 34 -3.55 5.28 1.19
CA GLU A 34 -4.40 4.09 1.24
C GLU A 34 -4.83 3.70 2.68
N SER A 35 -5.03 4.68 3.57
CA SER A 35 -5.52 4.44 4.92
C SER A 35 -6.71 5.36 5.20
N MET A 36 -7.92 4.79 5.04
CA MET A 36 -9.16 5.44 5.50
C MET A 36 -9.19 5.59 7.03
N ASP A 37 -8.24 4.96 7.74
CA ASP A 37 -8.05 5.03 9.18
C ASP A 37 -7.40 6.36 9.64
N GLU A 38 -6.54 6.98 8.83
CA GLU A 38 -5.80 8.19 9.22
C GLU A 38 -6.63 9.48 9.08
N PHE A 39 -7.58 9.50 8.15
CA PHE A 39 -8.49 10.63 7.92
C PHE A 39 -9.42 10.95 9.10
N VAL A 40 -9.64 9.99 10.01
CA VAL A 40 -10.48 10.21 11.21
C VAL A 40 -9.69 10.90 12.34
N LYS A 41 -8.36 10.85 12.30
CA LYS A 41 -7.50 11.46 13.34
C LYS A 41 -7.35 12.97 13.14
N GLU A 42 -7.23 13.44 11.90
CA GLU A 42 -7.15 14.88 11.58
C GLU A 42 -8.49 15.63 11.71
N THR A 43 -9.61 14.97 11.43
CA THR A 43 -10.93 15.62 11.49
C THR A 43 -11.46 15.82 12.91
N SER A 44 -10.78 15.25 13.91
CA SER A 44 -11.16 15.35 15.32
C SER A 44 -10.46 16.48 16.09
N SER A 45 -9.44 17.15 15.52
CA SER A 45 -8.54 18.03 16.29
C SER A 45 -8.64 19.54 16.02
N SER A 46 -9.54 20.05 15.17
CA SER A 46 -9.61 21.50 14.90
C SER A 46 -10.89 22.18 15.39
N THR A 47 -11.08 22.21 16.71
CA THR A 47 -11.71 23.36 17.37
C THR A 47 -10.61 24.33 17.84
N GLN A 48 -10.42 25.40 17.06
CA GLN A 48 -9.89 26.74 17.42
C GLN A 48 -8.59 26.86 18.24
N GLY A 49 -7.55 27.40 17.59
CA GLY A 49 -6.98 28.69 17.99
C GLY A 49 -5.52 28.76 18.47
N ALA A 50 -4.77 29.68 17.83
CA ALA A 50 -3.68 30.52 18.35
C ALA A 50 -2.21 30.01 18.37
N SER A 51 -1.42 30.61 17.45
CA SER A 51 -0.06 31.17 17.60
C SER A 51 1.03 30.42 18.39
N GLY A 52 2.13 30.11 17.69
CA GLY A 52 3.44 29.88 18.31
C GLY A 52 4.45 29.34 17.30
N GLN A 53 5.53 30.08 17.06
CA GLN A 53 6.73 29.57 16.40
C GLN A 53 7.38 28.53 17.33
N GLN A 54 7.57 27.31 16.84
CA GLN A 54 8.49 26.34 17.43
C GLN A 54 8.97 25.40 16.32
N GLU A 55 10.27 25.48 16.06
CA GLU A 55 11.04 24.46 15.36
C GLU A 55 10.99 23.21 16.26
N GLU A 56 10.11 22.27 15.92
CA GLU A 56 10.16 20.92 16.47
C GLU A 56 10.57 20.01 15.31
N GLU A 57 11.69 19.32 15.54
CA GLU A 57 12.19 18.23 14.73
C GLU A 57 11.11 17.15 14.71
N GLU A 58 10.22 17.21 13.71
CA GLU A 58 9.32 16.10 13.43
C GLU A 58 10.19 15.00 12.83
N GLU A 59 10.56 14.06 13.69
CA GLU A 59 11.03 12.74 13.29
C GLU A 59 10.15 12.30 12.13
N GLU A 60 10.73 12.25 10.93
CA GLU A 60 10.12 11.59 9.79
C GLU A 60 9.86 10.17 10.28
N GLU A 61 8.63 9.89 10.73
CA GLU A 61 8.06 8.56 10.67
C GLU A 61 8.12 8.25 9.17
N GLU A 62 9.27 7.72 8.74
CA GLU A 62 9.44 7.09 7.44
C GLU A 62 8.38 6.00 7.47
N GLU A 63 7.17 6.33 7.02
CA GLU A 63 6.12 5.38 6.74
C GLU A 63 6.80 4.35 5.87
N GLU A 64 7.18 3.23 6.49
CA GLU A 64 8.13 2.29 5.94
C GLU A 64 7.52 1.85 4.62
N VAL A 65 7.98 2.46 3.51
CA VAL A 65 7.23 2.47 2.26
C VAL A 65 7.18 1.03 1.81
N ILE A 66 6.09 0.35 2.16
CA ILE A 66 5.99 -1.08 1.99
C ILE A 66 6.07 -1.27 0.49
N ASN A 67 7.06 -2.03 0.05
CA ASN A 67 7.20 -2.34 -1.37
C ASN A 67 5.99 -3.16 -1.81
N GLU A 68 4.94 -2.48 -2.27
CA GLU A 68 3.67 -3.08 -2.67
C GLU A 68 3.88 -4.12 -3.76
N ALA A 69 4.81 -3.87 -4.68
CA ALA A 69 5.17 -4.81 -5.73
C ALA A 69 5.77 -6.10 -5.14
N ALA A 70 6.63 -6.01 -4.13
CA ALA A 70 7.16 -7.18 -3.43
C ALA A 70 6.05 -7.93 -2.68
N ARG A 71 5.16 -7.22 -2.00
CA ARG A 71 4.00 -7.80 -1.31
C ARG A 71 3.08 -8.55 -2.28
N ASP A 72 2.77 -7.96 -3.42
CA ASP A 72 1.93 -8.57 -4.46
C ASP A 72 2.59 -9.80 -5.08
N MET A 73 3.91 -9.77 -5.27
CA MET A 73 4.66 -10.96 -5.70
C MET A 73 4.57 -12.07 -4.66
N LEU A 74 4.73 -11.77 -3.37
CA LEU A 74 4.61 -12.75 -2.28
C LEU A 74 3.21 -13.36 -2.22
N LEU A 75 2.16 -12.57 -2.41
CA LEU A 75 0.76 -13.05 -2.41
C LEU A 75 0.44 -14.00 -3.57
N ARG A 76 1.25 -13.99 -4.63
CA ARG A 76 1.13 -14.93 -5.76
C ARG A 76 1.82 -16.27 -5.50
N LEU A 77 2.61 -16.39 -4.43
CA LEU A 77 3.32 -17.62 -4.09
C LEU A 77 2.39 -18.67 -3.47
N PRO A 78 2.62 -19.96 -3.73
CA PRO A 78 1.73 -21.02 -3.29
C PRO A 78 1.69 -21.14 -1.76
N GLY A 79 0.52 -20.86 -1.19
CA GLY A 79 0.29 -20.99 0.26
C GLY A 79 0.76 -19.80 1.09
N VAL A 80 1.10 -18.67 0.47
CA VAL A 80 1.36 -17.39 1.14
C VAL A 80 0.05 -16.60 1.24
N ASN A 81 -0.21 -16.02 2.42
CA ASN A 81 -1.32 -15.11 2.68
C ASN A 81 -0.77 -13.75 3.14
N ALA A 82 -1.63 -12.75 3.34
CA ALA A 82 -1.19 -11.41 3.76
C ALA A 82 -0.38 -11.42 5.08
N THR A 83 -0.73 -12.28 6.03
CA THR A 83 -0.01 -12.42 7.31
C THR A 83 1.39 -12.99 7.12
N ILE A 84 1.51 -14.03 6.28
CA ILE A 84 2.78 -14.67 5.96
C ILE A 84 3.65 -13.74 5.10
N ALA A 85 3.06 -13.03 4.14
CA ALA A 85 3.77 -12.05 3.33
C ALA A 85 4.37 -10.94 4.19
N ARG A 86 3.61 -10.40 5.16
CA ARG A 86 4.14 -9.44 6.15
C ARG A 86 5.30 -10.03 6.96
N ARG A 87 5.17 -11.25 7.47
CA ARG A 87 6.27 -11.92 8.19
C ARG A 87 7.52 -12.12 7.33
N ILE A 88 7.35 -12.45 6.05
CA ILE A 88 8.47 -12.63 5.13
C ILE A 88 9.16 -11.29 4.86
N MET A 89 8.39 -10.21 4.64
CA MET A 89 8.96 -8.87 4.41
C MET A 89 9.76 -8.36 5.62
N ASN A 90 9.38 -8.75 6.84
CA ASN A 90 10.10 -8.35 8.05
C ASN A 90 11.35 -9.21 8.34
N GLU A 91 11.47 -10.40 7.76
CA GLU A 91 12.54 -11.36 8.06
C GLU A 91 13.58 -11.50 6.94
N VAL A 92 13.29 -10.99 5.74
CA VAL A 92 14.10 -11.21 4.54
C VAL A 92 14.16 -9.91 3.73
N GLU A 93 15.37 -9.50 3.34
CA GLU A 93 15.60 -8.23 2.64
C GLU A 93 15.23 -8.31 1.15
N SER A 94 15.26 -9.52 0.56
CA SER A 94 14.98 -9.70 -0.87
C SER A 94 14.33 -11.03 -1.23
N LEU A 95 13.58 -11.05 -2.34
CA LEU A 95 13.02 -12.29 -2.90
C LEU A 95 14.11 -13.28 -3.34
N ALA A 96 15.30 -12.79 -3.72
CA ALA A 96 16.43 -13.63 -4.10
C ALA A 96 16.98 -14.40 -2.90
N GLU A 97 17.07 -13.74 -1.74
CA GLU A 97 17.45 -14.37 -0.48
C GLU A 97 16.39 -15.40 -0.06
N LEU A 98 15.10 -15.03 -0.11
CA LEU A 98 13.99 -15.92 0.21
C LEU A 98 14.05 -17.24 -0.57
N ALA A 99 14.40 -17.18 -1.86
CA ALA A 99 14.50 -18.37 -2.72
C ALA A 99 15.69 -19.29 -2.38
N GLN A 100 16.74 -18.75 -1.76
CA GLN A 100 17.95 -19.49 -1.39
C GLN A 100 17.88 -20.09 0.02
N LEU A 101 16.92 -19.66 0.85
CA LEU A 101 16.78 -20.14 2.22
C LEU A 101 16.56 -21.67 2.31
N PRO A 102 17.14 -22.33 3.34
CA PRO A 102 16.92 -23.74 3.57
C PRO A 102 15.47 -23.98 4.03
N ARG A 103 14.99 -25.21 3.81
CA ARG A 103 13.61 -25.63 4.11
C ARG A 103 13.21 -25.33 5.56
N GLU A 104 14.12 -25.57 6.51
CA GLU A 104 13.88 -25.35 7.93
C GLU A 104 13.63 -23.87 8.24
N ARG A 105 14.38 -22.95 7.62
CA ARG A 105 14.19 -21.50 7.78
C ARG A 105 12.89 -21.02 7.13
N LEU A 106 12.56 -21.52 5.94
CA LEU A 106 11.27 -21.22 5.29
C LEU A 106 10.07 -21.68 6.14
N ARG A 107 10.18 -22.84 6.79
CA ARG A 107 9.15 -23.34 7.71
C ARG A 107 9.05 -22.52 9.00
N GLN A 108 10.15 -21.93 9.46
CA GLN A 108 10.17 -21.05 10.63
C GLN A 108 9.47 -19.72 10.34
N ILE A 109 9.72 -19.11 9.18
CA ILE A 109 9.17 -17.81 8.80
C ILE A 109 7.70 -17.94 8.35
N ALA A 110 7.44 -18.83 7.39
CA ALA A 110 6.11 -18.95 6.75
C ALA A 110 5.19 -20.00 7.40
N GLY A 111 5.73 -20.86 8.27
CA GLY A 111 5.01 -21.98 8.87
C GLY A 111 5.21 -23.31 8.12
N PRO A 112 4.84 -24.45 8.73
CA PRO A 112 5.23 -25.78 8.25
C PRO A 112 4.68 -26.14 6.86
N ALA A 113 3.41 -25.83 6.60
CA ALA A 113 2.75 -26.16 5.32
C ALA A 113 3.12 -25.17 4.19
N ALA A 114 3.18 -23.86 4.50
CA ALA A 114 3.54 -22.83 3.53
C ALA A 114 5.03 -22.91 3.16
N GLY A 115 5.92 -23.05 4.16
CA GLY A 115 7.36 -23.18 3.94
C GLY A 115 7.73 -24.40 3.09
N GLN A 116 7.02 -25.52 3.26
CA GLN A 116 7.21 -26.71 2.41
C GLN A 116 6.79 -26.43 0.97
N ARG A 117 5.65 -25.76 0.74
CA ARG A 117 5.17 -25.41 -0.61
C ARG A 117 6.11 -24.43 -1.31
N LEU A 118 6.60 -23.41 -0.59
CA LEU A 118 7.59 -22.46 -1.09
C LEU A 118 8.90 -23.15 -1.47
N PHE A 119 9.42 -24.02 -0.60
CA PHE A 119 10.66 -24.75 -0.88
C PHE A 119 10.54 -25.64 -2.12
N THR A 120 9.42 -26.36 -2.25
CA THR A 120 9.14 -27.15 -3.45
C THR A 120 9.06 -26.25 -4.67
N PHE A 121 8.33 -25.13 -4.60
CA PHE A 121 8.17 -24.19 -5.72
C PHE A 121 9.51 -23.64 -6.23
N PHE A 122 10.40 -23.19 -5.33
CA PHE A 122 11.70 -22.65 -5.73
C PHE A 122 12.67 -23.70 -6.29
N ARG A 123 12.54 -24.97 -5.89
CA ARG A 123 13.41 -26.07 -6.34
C ARG A 123 12.82 -26.92 -7.45
N GLN A 124 11.53 -26.75 -7.73
CA GLN A 124 10.89 -27.37 -8.86
C GLN A 124 11.42 -26.68 -10.11
N LYS A 125 12.40 -27.33 -10.77
CA LYS A 125 12.82 -26.96 -12.12
C LYS A 125 11.54 -26.96 -12.95
N MET A 126 11.18 -25.82 -13.56
CA MET A 126 10.04 -25.75 -14.48
C MET A 126 10.26 -26.81 -15.56
N GLY A 127 9.66 -27.97 -15.34
CA GLY A 127 9.76 -29.12 -16.22
C GLY A 127 8.84 -28.84 -17.38
N SER A 128 9.46 -28.45 -18.51
CA SER A 128 9.01 -28.65 -19.88
C SER A 128 7.49 -28.67 -20.07
N ILE A 129 6.93 -27.50 -20.40
CA ILE A 129 5.72 -27.42 -21.24
C ILE A 129 6.17 -27.34 -22.69
#